data_AF-A0A8T1V5E0-F1
#
_entry.id   AF-A0A8T1V5E0-F1
#
_cell.length_a   1.000
_cell.length_b   1.000
_cell.length_c   1.000
_cell.angle_alpha   90.00
_cell.angle_beta   90.00
_cell.angle_gamma   90.00
#
_symmetry.space_group_name_H-M   'P 1'
#
loop_
_entity.id
_entity.type
_entity.pdbx_description
1 polymer ?
#
loop_
_entity_poly.entity_id
_entity_poly.type
_entity_poly.pdbx_seq_one_letter_code
_entity_poly.pdbx_strand_id
1 'polypeptide(L)'
;MPSRGSKVAKPAAGRKPGSPEESTAKFRNKILGLSVVAEQNSAIPSFDEYGNAVEQKDNVTQLNEELARRQESYVRRERQYKVRIGELEALLSDSRAKKSKENTLDASMDRLVKNWHTRKLTGVVLTETEQEKDLLRAFRARLYSVQEELESEKNKTDDGASAWIEKSKQLETEVEWTKELADRLDRLNQSLTRENQRLKTQFSTQENDREFLVKQLVTVKKDNVSLRTELDALRQQFDELRDSGQQQQQHHHPQSQTLFATASTSSLPKVHCRDSATSLALTQRPNTAGVNALALASDSDNRYKEIIKRLKRLLEVERRNLQQVRTAYKLELQNHTELEMILKECVQDIRGEVAHISQLPLVMPLHSSSSSLLGSPQHANRQSESRLSSSERLRLIEKLLEKEQLLSLLTTKAFPVRNGKRRGDPLLTGEAVSPDEVAKLLSDVSSFSDSRERQ
;
A
#
# COMPACT_ATOMS: atom_id res chain seq x y z
N MET A 1 38.37 38.13 -37.84
CA MET A 1 38.85 39.47 -38.25
C MET A 1 37.64 40.40 -38.37
N PRO A 2 37.70 41.67 -37.92
CA PRO A 2 37.36 42.03 -36.53
C PRO A 2 36.25 43.09 -36.43
N SER A 3 35.68 43.27 -35.22
CA SER A 3 35.60 44.56 -34.51
C SER A 3 34.38 44.70 -33.58
N ARG A 4 34.59 45.55 -32.54
CA ARG A 4 33.64 46.20 -31.61
C ARG A 4 33.23 45.35 -30.40
N GLY A 5 33.44 45.76 -29.14
CA GLY A 5 33.70 47.08 -28.55
C GLY A 5 32.49 47.49 -27.69
N SER A 6 32.64 47.56 -26.37
CA SER A 6 31.72 48.23 -25.42
C SER A 6 32.42 48.38 -24.07
N LYS A 7 33.01 49.55 -23.77
CA LYS A 7 32.44 50.71 -23.06
C LYS A 7 31.94 50.39 -21.65
N VAL A 8 32.83 50.67 -20.70
CA VAL A 8 32.60 50.84 -19.27
C VAL A 8 31.90 52.19 -19.03
N ALA A 9 30.80 52.18 -18.28
CA ALA A 9 30.15 53.37 -17.77
C ALA A 9 29.98 53.26 -16.24
N LYS A 10 30.69 54.13 -15.53
CA LYS A 10 30.47 54.47 -14.11
C LYS A 10 29.25 55.40 -14.01
N PRO A 11 28.54 55.38 -12.88
CA PRO A 11 28.14 56.64 -12.28
C PRO A 11 28.58 56.71 -10.81
N ALA A 12 29.25 57.83 -10.51
CA ALA A 12 29.47 58.32 -9.17
C ALA A 12 28.34 59.29 -8.83
N ALA A 13 27.72 59.13 -7.67
CA ALA A 13 26.97 60.19 -7.00
C ALA A 13 26.98 59.94 -5.49
N GLY A 14 27.61 60.86 -4.76
CA GLY A 14 27.76 60.82 -3.31
C GLY A 14 26.46 61.11 -2.56
N ARG A 15 26.35 60.56 -1.35
CA ARG A 15 25.48 61.06 -0.28
C ARG A 15 26.24 61.07 1.04
N LYS A 16 25.96 62.14 1.79
CA LYS A 16 26.54 62.59 3.07
C LYS A 16 26.39 61.57 4.21
N PRO A 17 27.23 61.64 5.26
CA PRO A 17 27.20 60.71 6.38
C PRO A 17 26.03 61.01 7.32
N GLY A 18 25.13 60.05 7.46
CA GLY A 18 24.07 60.03 8.47
C GLY A 18 24.43 59.09 9.62
N SER A 19 24.04 59.49 10.83
CA SER A 19 24.22 58.79 12.12
C SER A 19 23.94 57.27 12.07
N PRO A 20 24.75 56.42 12.75
CA PRO A 20 24.69 54.97 12.63
C PRO A 20 23.53 54.28 13.39
N GLU A 21 22.72 54.99 14.17
CA GLU A 21 21.67 54.34 14.99
C GLU A 21 20.28 54.24 14.32
N GLU A 22 19.95 55.05 13.31
CA GLU A 22 18.63 54.95 12.64
C GLU A 22 18.57 53.90 11.52
N SER A 23 19.72 53.39 11.06
CA SER A 23 19.78 52.51 9.90
C SER A 23 19.48 51.04 10.24
N THR A 24 19.67 50.62 11.49
CA THR A 24 19.41 49.24 11.95
C THR A 24 17.91 48.97 12.16
N ALA A 25 17.15 49.97 12.64
CA ALA A 25 15.70 49.87 12.77
C ALA A 25 15.00 49.77 11.40
N LYS A 26 15.42 50.58 10.42
CA LYS A 26 14.87 50.55 9.05
C LYS A 26 15.26 49.28 8.29
N PHE A 27 16.42 48.67 8.58
CA PHE A 27 16.83 47.41 7.97
C PHE A 27 16.07 46.20 8.54
N ARG A 28 15.82 46.16 9.86
CA ARG A 28 15.00 45.12 10.48
C ARG A 28 13.55 45.13 9.98
N ASN A 29 12.95 46.32 9.83
CA ASN A 29 11.59 46.43 9.29
C ASN A 29 11.50 46.06 7.80
N LYS A 30 12.61 46.16 7.04
CA LYS A 30 12.67 45.80 5.62
C LYS A 30 12.92 44.31 5.38
N ILE A 31 13.55 43.60 6.32
CA ILE A 31 13.68 42.14 6.29
C ILE A 31 12.39 41.45 6.73
N LEU A 32 11.60 42.06 7.62
CA LEU A 32 10.34 41.49 8.12
C LEU A 32 9.10 41.81 7.27
N GLY A 33 9.21 42.64 6.23
CA GLY A 33 8.12 42.87 5.27
C GLY A 33 6.85 43.55 5.83
N LEU A 34 6.92 44.23 6.97
CA LEU A 34 5.74 44.73 7.70
C LEU A 34 5.34 46.19 7.41
N SER A 35 5.81 46.83 6.33
CA SER A 35 5.70 48.31 6.19
C SER A 35 4.78 48.85 5.09
N VAL A 36 3.91 48.07 4.43
CA VAL A 36 3.10 48.62 3.30
C VAL A 36 1.57 48.44 3.44
N VAL A 37 1.04 47.94 4.55
CA VAL A 37 -0.43 47.64 4.63
C VAL A 37 -1.19 48.49 5.67
N ALA A 38 -0.65 49.62 6.14
CA ALA A 38 -1.25 50.35 7.26
C ALA A 38 -2.14 51.57 6.91
N GLU A 39 -2.28 52.00 5.65
CA GLU A 39 -2.91 53.32 5.37
C GLU A 39 -4.02 53.36 4.32
N GLN A 40 -4.59 52.24 3.91
CA GLN A 40 -5.81 52.24 3.09
C GLN A 40 -6.76 51.13 3.54
N ASN A 41 -7.53 51.36 4.60
CA ASN A 41 -8.79 50.64 4.88
C ASN A 41 -9.58 51.35 5.99
N SER A 42 -10.18 52.49 5.63
CA SER A 42 -11.24 53.14 6.42
C SER A 42 -12.47 53.37 5.52
N ALA A 43 -13.08 52.29 5.06
CA ALA A 43 -14.42 52.32 4.50
C ALA A 43 -15.06 50.93 4.63
N ILE A 44 -15.97 50.82 5.59
CA ILE A 44 -16.88 49.67 5.77
C ILE A 44 -17.91 49.71 4.62
N PRO A 45 -18.26 48.57 4.02
CA PRO A 45 -19.61 48.10 4.20
C PRO A 45 -19.61 46.71 4.84
N SER A 46 -20.41 46.59 5.89
CA SER A 46 -20.83 45.34 6.48
C SER A 46 -21.60 44.56 5.42
N PHE A 47 -21.29 43.27 5.24
CA PHE A 47 -22.16 42.16 4.79
C PHE A 47 -21.35 41.13 3.97
N ASP A 48 -20.41 40.41 4.59
CA ASP A 48 -19.89 39.09 4.13
C ASP A 48 -18.88 38.51 5.14
N GLU A 49 -19.27 38.42 6.41
CA GLU A 49 -18.38 38.00 7.52
C GLU A 49 -18.07 36.50 7.52
N TYR A 50 -18.79 35.69 6.73
CA TYR A 50 -18.57 34.25 6.62
C TYR A 50 -17.62 33.83 5.47
N GLY A 51 -17.49 34.64 4.41
CA GLY A 51 -16.57 34.36 3.29
C GLY A 51 -15.11 34.62 3.66
N ASN A 52 -14.84 35.75 4.33
CA ASN A 52 -13.50 36.15 4.74
C ASN A 52 -12.85 35.18 5.75
N ALA A 53 -13.64 34.58 6.63
CA ALA A 53 -13.15 33.62 7.62
C ALA A 53 -12.66 32.30 6.98
N VAL A 54 -13.21 31.92 5.82
CA VAL A 54 -12.76 30.74 5.06
C VAL A 54 -11.46 31.06 4.33
N GLU A 55 -11.38 32.19 3.63
CA GLU A 55 -10.15 32.61 2.96
C GLU A 55 -9.00 32.83 3.95
N GLN A 56 -9.28 33.36 5.15
CA GLN A 56 -8.28 33.54 6.18
C GLN A 56 -7.81 32.20 6.78
N LYS A 57 -8.69 31.20 6.90
CA LYS A 57 -8.31 29.84 7.28
C LYS A 57 -7.45 29.18 6.20
N ASP A 58 -7.80 29.35 4.93
CA ASP A 58 -7.04 28.82 3.80
C ASP A 58 -5.65 29.46 3.69
N ASN A 59 -5.53 30.75 4.02
CA ASN A 59 -4.23 31.41 4.12
C ASN A 59 -3.39 30.88 5.29
N VAL A 60 -4.01 30.63 6.44
CA VAL A 60 -3.32 30.04 7.61
C VAL A 60 -2.88 28.61 7.33
N THR A 61 -3.68 27.79 6.65
CA THR A 61 -3.29 26.43 6.25
C THR A 61 -2.15 26.46 5.23
N GLN A 62 -2.20 27.33 4.22
CA GLN A 62 -1.11 27.51 3.26
C GLN A 62 0.20 27.95 3.93
N LEU A 63 0.15 28.90 4.86
CA LEU A 63 1.34 29.34 5.61
C LEU A 63 1.90 28.23 6.50
N ASN A 64 1.04 27.43 7.14
CA ASN A 64 1.47 26.28 7.92
C ASN A 64 2.12 25.20 7.05
N GLU A 65 1.57 24.92 5.87
CA GLU A 65 2.19 24.01 4.91
C GLU A 65 3.53 24.52 4.39
N GLU A 66 3.63 25.81 4.09
CA GLU A 66 4.90 26.41 3.64
C GLU A 66 5.95 26.35 4.75
N LEU A 67 5.56 26.59 6.01
CA LEU A 67 6.42 26.49 7.17
C LEU A 67 6.88 25.04 7.38
N ALA A 68 5.97 24.06 7.23
CA ALA A 68 6.31 22.64 7.29
C ALA A 68 7.29 22.24 6.17
N ARG A 69 7.06 22.69 4.92
CA ARG A 69 7.98 22.45 3.79
C ARG A 69 9.37 23.05 4.04
N ARG A 70 9.44 24.25 4.64
CA ARG A 70 10.71 24.87 5.03
C ARG A 70 11.42 24.06 6.10
N GLN A 71 10.71 23.67 7.17
CA GLN A 71 11.27 22.83 8.22
C GLN A 71 11.81 21.51 7.66
N GLU A 72 11.06 20.84 6.80
CA GLU A 72 11.49 19.60 6.17
C GLU A 72 12.74 19.79 5.29
N SER A 73 12.82 20.90 4.56
CA SER A 73 14.01 21.29 3.78
C SER A 73 15.24 21.56 4.66
N TYR A 74 15.05 22.18 5.84
CA TYR A 74 16.12 22.34 6.81
C TYR A 74 16.59 21.00 7.38
N VAL A 75 15.67 20.12 7.76
CA VAL A 75 15.99 18.78 8.28
C VAL A 75 16.72 17.94 7.23
N ARG A 76 16.32 18.00 5.95
CA ARG A 76 17.02 17.32 4.86
C ARG A 76 18.45 17.83 4.69
N ARG A 77 18.66 19.15 4.67
CA ARG A 77 20.02 19.73 4.60
C ARG A 77 20.86 19.37 5.83
N GLU A 78 20.29 19.42 7.03
CA GLU A 78 20.99 19.03 8.26
C GLU A 78 21.42 17.56 8.22
N ARG A 79 20.56 16.67 7.72
CA ARG A 79 20.89 15.25 7.53
C ARG A 79 22.01 15.06 6.51
N GLN A 80 21.98 15.79 5.39
CA GLN A 80 23.06 15.77 4.40
C GLN A 80 24.39 16.26 4.98
N TYR A 81 24.39 17.35 5.75
CA TYR A 81 25.60 17.84 6.42
C TYR A 81 26.12 16.85 7.46
N LYS A 82 25.25 16.20 8.24
CA LYS A 82 25.64 15.14 9.19
C LYS A 82 26.29 13.95 8.48
N VAL A 83 25.73 13.50 7.36
CA VAL A 83 26.33 12.43 6.53
C VAL A 83 27.70 12.87 6.02
N ARG A 84 27.82 14.08 5.49
CA ARG A 84 29.09 14.60 4.97
C ARG A 84 30.16 14.77 6.05
N ILE A 85 29.78 15.18 7.25
CA ILE A 85 30.68 15.24 8.40
C ILE A 85 31.18 13.84 8.76
N GLY A 86 30.28 12.85 8.83
CA GLY A 86 30.67 11.46 9.09
C GLY A 86 31.62 10.88 8.03
N GLU A 87 31.41 11.20 6.74
CA GLU A 87 32.34 10.82 5.67
C GLU A 87 33.73 11.45 5.86
N LEU A 88 33.79 12.74 6.20
CA LEU A 88 35.06 13.44 6.43
C LEU A 88 35.78 12.92 7.69
N GLU A 89 35.04 12.61 8.75
CA GLU A 89 35.59 11.99 9.96
C GLU A 89 36.16 10.60 9.69
N ALA A 90 35.46 9.78 8.88
CA ALA A 90 35.95 8.48 8.45
C ALA A 90 37.26 8.60 7.63
N LEU A 91 37.31 9.53 6.66
CA LEU A 91 38.53 9.80 5.87
C LEU A 91 39.71 10.28 6.74
N LEU A 92 39.45 11.09 7.75
CA LEU A 92 40.47 11.52 8.71
C LEU A 92 40.94 10.35 9.59
N SER A 93 40.04 9.47 10.02
CA SER A 93 40.37 8.25 10.76
C SER A 93 41.25 7.32 9.93
N ASP A 94 40.88 7.08 8.66
CA ASP A 94 41.67 6.27 7.73
C ASP A 94 43.04 6.88 7.47
N SER A 95 43.12 8.20 7.34
CA SER A 95 44.39 8.91 7.16
C SER A 95 45.29 8.79 8.40
N ARG A 96 44.72 8.84 9.61
CA ARG A 96 45.45 8.61 10.87
C ARG A 96 45.94 7.17 10.99
N ALA A 97 45.10 6.19 10.62
CA ALA A 97 45.45 4.78 10.63
C ALA A 97 46.53 4.44 9.58
N LYS A 98 46.54 5.11 8.42
CA LYS A 98 47.61 5.01 7.43
C LYS A 98 48.92 5.61 7.95
N LYS A 99 48.87 6.79 8.58
CA LYS A 99 50.05 7.43 9.18
C LYS A 99 50.68 6.61 10.31
N SER A 100 49.88 5.90 11.12
CA SER A 100 50.44 4.99 12.14
C SER A 100 51.16 3.78 11.54
N LYS A 101 50.73 3.28 10.38
CA LYS A 101 51.41 2.17 9.69
C LYS A 101 52.74 2.62 9.09
N GLU A 102 52.79 3.84 8.55
CA GLU A 102 54.02 4.44 8.01
C GLU A 102 55.08 4.64 9.12
N ASN A 103 54.68 5.15 10.29
CA ASN A 103 55.56 5.25 11.46
C ASN A 103 56.06 3.88 11.97
N THR A 104 55.27 2.81 11.77
CA THR A 104 55.66 1.45 12.18
C THR A 104 56.67 0.84 11.21
N LEU A 105 56.52 1.10 9.91
CA LEU A 105 57.49 0.70 8.88
C LEU A 105 58.84 1.41 9.10
N ASP A 106 58.82 2.70 9.43
CA ASP A 106 60.04 3.47 9.67
C ASP A 106 60.82 2.95 10.90
N ALA A 107 60.10 2.63 11.99
CA ALA A 107 60.69 1.99 13.17
C ALA A 107 61.18 0.54 12.93
N SER A 108 60.63 -0.16 11.92
CA SER A 108 61.12 -1.47 11.49
C SER A 108 62.41 -1.34 10.68
N MET A 109 62.45 -0.36 9.77
CA MET A 109 63.61 -0.05 8.95
C MET A 109 64.81 0.36 9.81
N ASP A 110 64.60 1.20 10.82
CA ASP A 110 65.63 1.59 11.78
C ASP A 110 66.21 0.40 12.58
N ARG A 111 65.37 -0.57 12.94
CA ARG A 111 65.82 -1.81 13.62
C ARG A 111 66.64 -2.70 12.70
N LEU A 112 66.25 -2.81 11.43
CA LEU A 112 66.99 -3.55 10.41
C LEU A 112 68.36 -2.92 10.13
N VAL A 113 68.43 -1.59 10.02
CA VAL A 113 69.69 -0.86 9.81
C VAL A 113 70.64 -1.03 11.00
N LYS A 114 70.14 -1.02 12.24
CA LYS A 114 70.94 -1.29 13.45
C LYS A 114 71.44 -2.74 13.51
N ASN A 115 70.59 -3.71 13.17
CA ASN A 115 70.98 -5.12 13.11
C ASN A 115 72.01 -5.39 12.01
N TRP A 116 71.89 -4.74 10.85
CA TRP A 116 72.85 -4.86 9.76
C TRP A 116 74.21 -4.26 10.12
N HIS A 117 74.25 -3.08 10.76
CA HIS A 117 75.50 -2.51 11.26
C HIS A 117 76.19 -3.42 12.29
N THR A 118 75.42 -4.01 13.21
CA THR A 118 75.96 -4.94 14.23
C THR A 118 76.55 -6.21 13.60
N ARG A 119 75.91 -6.73 12.55
CA ARG A 119 76.33 -7.93 11.82
C ARG A 119 77.56 -7.68 10.93
N LYS A 120 77.69 -6.47 10.38
CA LYS A 120 78.83 -6.08 9.53
C LYS A 120 80.12 -5.88 10.33
N LEU A 121 80.04 -5.53 11.62
CA LEU A 121 81.21 -5.45 12.50
C LEU A 121 81.75 -6.82 12.96
N THR A 122 80.97 -7.90 12.84
CA THR A 122 81.31 -9.22 13.43
C THR A 122 81.65 -10.31 12.41
N GLY A 123 81.45 -10.08 11.10
CA GLY A 123 81.67 -11.09 10.07
C GLY A 123 82.49 -10.57 8.90
N VAL A 124 83.80 -10.37 9.12
CA VAL A 124 84.75 -10.24 8.01
C VAL A 124 85.59 -11.52 8.01
N VAL A 125 85.90 -11.99 6.80
CA VAL A 125 86.79 -13.11 6.46
C VAL A 125 86.08 -14.46 6.30
N LEU A 126 85.44 -14.70 5.12
CA LEU A 126 85.61 -15.92 4.27
C LEU A 126 84.60 -16.13 3.09
N THR A 127 83.63 -15.25 2.78
CA THR A 127 82.45 -15.67 1.98
C THR A 127 81.98 -14.75 0.82
N GLU A 128 82.86 -14.11 0.05
CA GLU A 128 82.42 -13.21 -1.05
C GLU A 128 81.56 -13.91 -2.12
N THR A 129 81.90 -15.14 -2.53
CA THR A 129 81.14 -15.88 -3.56
C THR A 129 79.83 -16.48 -3.06
N GLU A 130 79.73 -16.79 -1.76
CA GLU A 130 78.46 -17.22 -1.14
C GLU A 130 77.56 -16.02 -0.87
N GLN A 131 78.13 -14.88 -0.48
CA GLN A 131 77.41 -13.61 -0.36
C GLN A 131 76.79 -13.18 -1.69
N GLU A 132 77.49 -13.34 -2.81
CA GLU A 132 76.94 -13.06 -4.14
C GLU A 132 75.77 -14.00 -4.51
N LYS A 133 75.87 -15.30 -4.18
CA LYS A 133 74.78 -16.27 -4.42
C LYS A 133 73.56 -15.99 -3.55
N ASP A 134 73.77 -15.64 -2.28
CA ASP A 134 72.69 -15.29 -1.35
C ASP A 134 72.04 -13.96 -1.75
N LEU A 135 72.83 -13.01 -2.23
CA LEU A 135 72.32 -11.75 -2.77
C LEU A 135 71.44 -12.00 -4.01
N LEU A 136 71.88 -12.85 -4.95
CA LEU A 136 71.08 -13.24 -6.11
C LEU A 136 69.81 -13.98 -5.72
N ARG A 137 69.87 -14.85 -4.71
CA ARG A 137 68.69 -15.55 -4.17
C ARG A 137 67.71 -14.56 -3.54
N ALA A 138 68.20 -13.59 -2.77
CA ALA A 138 67.39 -12.53 -2.19
C ALA A 138 66.76 -11.63 -3.27
N PHE A 139 67.50 -11.28 -4.32
CA PHE A 139 66.96 -10.51 -5.45
C PHE A 139 65.88 -11.29 -6.20
N ARG A 140 66.10 -12.58 -6.49
CA ARG A 140 65.07 -13.42 -7.13
C ARG A 140 63.83 -13.58 -6.25
N ALA A 141 64.01 -13.84 -4.95
CA ALA A 141 62.89 -13.92 -4.01
C ALA A 141 62.11 -12.60 -3.94
N ARG A 142 62.80 -11.46 -3.96
CA ARG A 142 62.16 -10.14 -4.00
C ARG A 142 61.44 -9.88 -5.32
N LEU A 143 62.02 -10.26 -6.45
CA LEU A 143 61.34 -10.15 -7.75
C LEU A 143 60.06 -10.98 -7.80
N TYR A 144 60.11 -12.23 -7.30
CA TYR A 144 58.90 -13.05 -7.18
C TYR A 144 57.88 -12.43 -6.24
N SER A 145 58.29 -11.93 -5.07
CA SER A 145 57.40 -11.22 -4.14
C SER A 145 56.73 -10.01 -4.78
N VAL A 146 57.50 -9.19 -5.51
CA VAL A 146 56.96 -8.00 -6.20
C VAL A 146 56.01 -8.41 -7.33
N GLN A 147 56.32 -9.49 -8.06
CA GLN A 147 55.46 -10.00 -9.12
C GLN A 147 54.15 -10.59 -8.55
N GLU A 148 54.23 -11.34 -7.45
CA GLU A 148 53.06 -11.85 -6.73
C GLU A 148 52.22 -10.70 -6.14
N GLU A 149 52.85 -9.66 -5.58
CA GLU A 149 52.17 -8.46 -5.11
C GLU A 149 51.43 -7.76 -6.25
N LEU A 150 52.07 -7.55 -7.40
CA LEU A 150 51.46 -6.95 -8.60
C LEU A 150 50.29 -7.79 -9.15
N GLU A 151 50.44 -9.11 -9.23
CA GLU A 151 49.37 -10.01 -9.65
C GLU A 151 48.21 -9.98 -8.64
N SER A 152 48.49 -9.97 -7.35
CA SER A 152 47.48 -9.85 -6.31
C SER A 152 46.77 -8.50 -6.33
N GLU A 153 47.48 -7.41 -6.61
CA GLU A 153 46.94 -6.06 -6.68
C GLU A 153 46.07 -5.88 -7.92
N LYS A 154 46.50 -6.43 -9.06
CA LYS A 154 45.69 -6.49 -10.29
C LYS A 154 44.38 -7.26 -10.05
N ASN A 155 44.42 -8.43 -9.41
CA ASN A 155 43.22 -9.20 -9.12
C ASN A 155 42.27 -8.46 -8.15
N LYS A 156 42.80 -7.79 -7.12
CA LYS A 156 41.99 -6.97 -6.19
C LYS A 156 41.30 -5.80 -6.88
N THR A 157 41.94 -5.16 -7.86
CA THR A 157 41.31 -4.05 -8.61
C THR A 157 40.16 -4.53 -9.50
N ASP A 158 40.25 -5.74 -10.04
CA ASP A 158 39.23 -6.33 -10.91
C ASP A 158 38.01 -6.82 -10.11
N ASP A 159 38.22 -7.33 -8.89
CA ASP A 159 37.15 -7.70 -7.97
C ASP A 159 36.25 -6.52 -7.60
N GLY A 160 36.82 -5.33 -7.42
CA GLY A 160 36.06 -4.11 -7.13
C GLY A 160 35.15 -3.69 -8.28
N ALA A 161 35.66 -3.74 -9.52
CA ALA A 161 34.87 -3.42 -10.71
C ALA A 161 33.77 -4.47 -10.94
N SER A 162 34.10 -5.75 -10.79
CA SER A 162 33.15 -6.86 -10.92
C SER A 162 32.01 -6.78 -9.90
N ALA A 163 32.32 -6.49 -8.62
CA ALA A 163 31.31 -6.31 -7.58
C ALA A 163 30.38 -5.10 -7.86
N TRP A 164 30.91 -4.00 -8.40
CA TRP A 164 30.10 -2.85 -8.80
C TRP A 164 29.20 -3.16 -9.99
N ILE A 165 29.69 -3.91 -10.99
CA ILE A 165 28.91 -4.34 -12.14
C ILE A 165 27.78 -5.27 -11.70
N GLU A 166 28.05 -6.25 -10.84
CA GLU A 166 27.05 -7.16 -10.31
C GLU A 166 25.97 -6.42 -9.51
N LYS A 167 26.37 -5.49 -8.64
CA LYS A 167 25.45 -4.62 -7.92
C LYS A 167 24.60 -3.76 -8.85
N SER A 168 25.19 -3.20 -9.91
CA SER A 168 24.45 -2.43 -10.92
C SER A 168 23.39 -3.30 -11.60
N LYS A 169 23.78 -4.51 -12.02
CA LYS A 169 22.87 -5.48 -12.66
C LYS A 169 21.73 -5.89 -11.71
N GLN A 170 22.03 -6.12 -10.43
CA GLN A 170 21.00 -6.42 -9.43
C GLN A 170 20.00 -5.27 -9.31
N LEU A 171 20.48 -4.02 -9.17
CA LEU A 171 19.61 -2.85 -9.09
C LEU A 171 18.75 -2.67 -10.35
N GLU A 172 19.30 -2.95 -11.54
CA GLU A 172 18.53 -2.94 -12.78
C GLU A 172 17.38 -3.97 -12.76
N THR A 173 17.64 -5.19 -12.27
CA THR A 173 16.59 -6.22 -12.14
C THR A 173 15.52 -5.84 -11.12
N GLU A 174 15.91 -5.24 -9.99
CA GLU A 174 14.98 -4.78 -8.96
C GLU A 174 14.10 -3.62 -9.47
N VAL A 175 14.68 -2.70 -10.25
CA VAL A 175 13.95 -1.62 -10.90
C VAL A 175 12.94 -2.17 -11.91
N GLU A 176 13.33 -3.12 -12.74
CA GLU A 176 12.42 -3.70 -13.74
C GLU A 176 11.28 -4.48 -13.07
N TRP A 177 11.59 -5.28 -12.05
CA TRP A 177 10.58 -5.96 -11.23
C TRP A 177 9.60 -4.98 -10.57
N THR A 178 10.10 -3.85 -10.07
CA THR A 178 9.26 -2.82 -9.44
C THR A 178 8.33 -2.16 -10.46
N LYS A 179 8.81 -1.90 -11.67
CA LYS A 179 7.97 -1.37 -12.77
C LYS A 179 6.88 -2.37 -13.16
N GLU A 180 7.22 -3.65 -13.33
CA GLU A 180 6.24 -4.69 -13.65
C GLU A 180 5.15 -4.81 -12.58
N LEU A 181 5.54 -4.71 -11.30
CA LEU A 181 4.60 -4.71 -10.19
C LEU A 181 3.69 -3.47 -10.20
N ALA A 182 4.25 -2.28 -10.45
CA ALA A 182 3.49 -1.04 -10.59
C ALA A 182 2.47 -1.14 -11.74
N ASP A 183 2.91 -1.59 -12.93
CA ASP A 183 2.05 -1.80 -14.09
C ASP A 183 0.92 -2.79 -13.80
N ARG A 184 1.22 -3.87 -13.07
CA ARG A 184 0.22 -4.86 -12.67
C ARG A 184 -0.81 -4.26 -11.71
N LEU A 185 -0.35 -3.48 -10.72
CA LEU A 185 -1.24 -2.79 -9.78
C LEU A 185 -2.11 -1.77 -10.51
N ASP A 186 -1.57 -1.01 -11.47
CA ASP A 186 -2.33 -0.06 -12.27
C ASP A 186 -3.40 -0.73 -13.12
N ARG A 187 -3.09 -1.87 -13.76
CA ARG A 187 -4.10 -2.64 -14.50
C ARG A 187 -5.23 -3.13 -13.60
N LEU A 188 -4.90 -3.62 -12.40
CA LEU A 188 -5.91 -4.05 -11.41
C LEU A 188 -6.75 -2.88 -10.92
N ASN A 189 -6.14 -1.74 -10.62
CA ASN A 189 -6.83 -0.55 -10.15
C ASN A 189 -7.75 0.03 -11.23
N GLN A 190 -7.31 0.06 -12.49
CA GLN A 190 -8.16 0.41 -13.62
C GLN A 190 -9.35 -0.55 -13.78
N SER A 191 -9.14 -1.86 -13.62
CA SER A 191 -10.22 -2.85 -13.67
C SER A 191 -11.25 -2.61 -12.56
N LEU A 192 -10.80 -2.44 -11.32
CA LEU A 192 -11.67 -2.14 -10.18
C LEU A 192 -12.40 -0.81 -10.36
N THR A 193 -11.75 0.20 -10.93
CA THR A 193 -12.37 1.50 -11.23
C THR A 193 -13.50 1.36 -12.25
N ARG A 194 -13.28 0.62 -13.35
CA ARG A 194 -14.32 0.35 -14.35
C ARG A 194 -15.49 -0.44 -13.75
N GLU A 195 -15.21 -1.42 -12.90
CA GLU A 195 -16.25 -2.18 -12.21
C GLU A 195 -17.03 -1.31 -11.22
N ASN A 196 -16.36 -0.46 -10.46
CA ASN A 196 -17.00 0.48 -9.54
C ASN A 196 -17.94 1.45 -10.29
N GLN A 197 -17.49 1.98 -11.43
CA GLN A 197 -18.32 2.81 -12.31
C GLN A 197 -19.53 2.04 -12.82
N ARG A 198 -19.34 0.80 -13.30
CA ARG A 198 -20.45 -0.07 -13.75
C ARG A 198 -21.48 -0.30 -12.64
N LEU A 199 -21.02 -0.61 -11.42
CA LEU A 199 -21.90 -0.82 -10.27
C LEU A 199 -22.65 0.45 -9.90
N LYS A 200 -22.00 1.61 -9.90
CA LYS A 200 -22.66 2.91 -9.67
C LYS A 200 -23.78 3.17 -10.67
N THR A 201 -23.53 2.93 -11.95
CA THR A 201 -24.58 3.06 -12.99
C THR A 201 -25.73 2.08 -12.72
N GLN A 202 -25.44 0.82 -12.36
CA GLN A 202 -26.48 -0.16 -12.03
C GLN A 202 -27.33 0.24 -10.83
N PHE A 203 -26.70 0.72 -9.75
CA PHE A 203 -27.43 1.22 -8.58
C PHE A 203 -28.30 2.43 -8.94
N SER A 204 -27.78 3.37 -9.71
CA SER A 204 -28.54 4.53 -10.17
C SER A 204 -29.75 4.13 -11.01
N THR A 205 -29.60 3.18 -11.93
CA THR A 205 -30.75 2.65 -12.70
C THR A 205 -31.78 1.98 -11.79
N GLN A 206 -31.35 1.14 -10.84
CA GLN A 206 -32.28 0.50 -9.89
C GLN A 206 -33.00 1.52 -9.01
N GLU A 207 -32.32 2.59 -8.61
CA GLU A 207 -32.92 3.67 -7.83
C GLU A 207 -33.98 4.41 -8.65
N ASN A 208 -33.69 4.73 -9.92
CA ASN A 208 -34.67 5.31 -10.85
C ASN A 208 -35.88 4.40 -11.07
N ASP A 209 -35.67 3.09 -11.24
CA ASP A 209 -36.76 2.11 -11.39
C ASP A 209 -37.61 2.03 -10.13
N ARG A 210 -36.98 2.03 -8.95
CA ARG A 210 -37.67 2.05 -7.65
C ARG A 210 -38.52 3.32 -7.52
N GLU A 211 -37.98 4.48 -7.85
CA GLU A 211 -38.72 5.74 -7.84
C GLU A 211 -39.90 5.73 -8.80
N PHE A 212 -39.72 5.17 -9.99
CA PHE A 212 -40.79 5.02 -10.97
C PHE A 212 -41.91 4.11 -10.46
N LEU A 213 -41.58 2.94 -9.89
CA LEU A 213 -42.56 2.03 -9.29
C LEU A 213 -43.28 2.67 -8.11
N VAL A 214 -42.58 3.44 -7.28
CA VAL A 214 -43.19 4.20 -6.17
C VAL A 214 -44.20 5.22 -6.71
N LYS A 215 -43.86 5.96 -7.77
CA LYS A 215 -44.77 6.91 -8.43
C LYS A 215 -46.01 6.19 -8.97
N GLN A 216 -45.84 5.08 -9.69
CA GLN A 216 -46.97 4.27 -10.18
C GLN A 216 -47.85 3.75 -9.05
N LEU A 217 -47.25 3.23 -7.98
CA LEU A 217 -47.98 2.75 -6.80
C LEU A 217 -48.82 3.86 -6.16
N VAL A 218 -48.27 5.08 -6.07
CA VAL A 218 -49.00 6.25 -5.54
C VAL A 218 -50.17 6.62 -6.46
N THR A 219 -49.99 6.62 -7.77
CA THR A 219 -51.08 6.87 -8.73
C THR A 219 -52.20 5.84 -8.58
N VAL A 220 -51.86 4.54 -8.58
CA VAL A 220 -52.87 3.47 -8.42
C VAL A 220 -53.57 3.56 -7.06
N LYS A 221 -52.86 3.91 -5.99
CA LYS A 221 -53.47 4.14 -4.67
C LYS A 221 -54.47 5.31 -4.71
N LYS A 222 -54.11 6.41 -5.38
CA LYS A 222 -54.99 7.58 -5.55
C LYS A 222 -56.25 7.19 -6.31
N ASP A 223 -56.10 6.47 -7.43
CA ASP A 223 -57.23 6.01 -8.24
C ASP A 223 -58.12 5.03 -7.46
N ASN A 224 -57.54 4.13 -6.66
CA ASN A 224 -58.31 3.22 -5.82
C ASN A 224 -59.12 3.96 -4.74
N VAL A 225 -58.55 5.02 -4.15
CA VAL A 225 -59.28 5.89 -3.21
C VAL A 225 -60.43 6.60 -3.93
N SER A 226 -60.19 7.18 -5.11
CA SER A 226 -61.24 7.82 -5.91
C SER A 226 -62.38 6.86 -6.25
N LEU A 227 -62.06 5.63 -6.71
CA LEU A 227 -63.06 4.62 -7.02
C LEU A 227 -63.85 4.17 -5.78
N ARG A 228 -63.22 4.08 -4.61
CA ARG A 228 -63.92 3.79 -3.35
C ARG A 228 -64.89 4.92 -3.00
N THR A 229 -64.46 6.18 -3.13
CA THR A 229 -65.35 7.33 -2.89
C THR A 229 -66.53 7.37 -3.86
N GLU A 230 -66.33 7.02 -5.13
CA GLU A 230 -67.40 6.90 -6.13
C GLU A 230 -68.37 5.75 -5.79
N LEU A 231 -67.86 4.59 -5.39
CA LEU A 231 -68.68 3.47 -4.94
C LEU A 231 -69.51 3.81 -3.70
N ASP A 232 -68.92 4.53 -2.74
CA ASP A 232 -69.63 4.96 -1.53
C ASP A 232 -70.72 5.98 -1.87
N ALA A 233 -70.45 6.92 -2.78
CA ALA A 233 -71.46 7.88 -3.27
C ALA A 233 -72.63 7.18 -3.99
N LEU A 234 -72.33 6.22 -4.88
CA LEU A 234 -73.37 5.44 -5.57
C LEU A 234 -74.19 4.59 -4.60
N ARG A 235 -73.56 4.00 -3.56
CA ARG A 235 -74.26 3.26 -2.51
C ARG A 235 -75.25 4.16 -1.75
N GLN A 236 -74.81 5.37 -1.37
CA GLN A 236 -75.69 6.35 -0.73
C GLN A 236 -76.90 6.70 -1.61
N GLN A 237 -76.68 6.95 -2.90
CA GLN A 237 -77.79 7.21 -3.85
C GLN A 237 -78.75 6.02 -3.96
N PHE A 238 -78.26 4.78 -3.97
CA PHE A 238 -79.10 3.59 -3.98
C PHE A 238 -79.92 3.43 -2.70
N ASP A 239 -79.33 3.70 -1.54
CA ASP A 239 -80.04 3.64 -0.25
C ASP A 239 -81.12 4.74 -0.17
N GLU A 240 -80.83 5.96 -0.61
CA GLU A 240 -81.82 7.05 -0.72
C GLU A 240 -82.99 6.68 -1.65
N LEU A 241 -82.70 6.10 -2.82
CA LEU A 241 -83.73 5.61 -3.74
C LEU A 241 -84.54 4.47 -3.12
N ARG A 242 -83.91 3.55 -2.40
CA ARG A 242 -84.60 2.45 -1.70
C ARG A 242 -85.55 3.00 -0.62
N ASP A 243 -85.09 3.95 0.16
CA ASP A 243 -85.88 4.55 1.24
C ASP A 243 -87.05 5.38 0.69
N SER A 244 -86.84 6.11 -0.42
CA SER A 244 -87.92 6.82 -1.14
C SER A 244 -88.96 5.86 -1.75
N GLY A 245 -88.53 4.71 -2.28
CA GLY A 245 -89.42 3.66 -2.81
C GLY A 245 -90.24 2.97 -1.71
N GLN A 246 -89.67 2.80 -0.51
CA GLN A 246 -90.40 2.24 0.64
C GLN A 246 -91.47 3.20 1.19
N GLN A 247 -91.27 4.52 1.10
CA GLN A 247 -92.30 5.49 1.49
C GLN A 247 -93.52 5.47 0.55
N GLN A 248 -93.37 5.02 -0.71
CA GLN A 248 -94.48 4.91 -1.65
C GLN A 248 -95.29 3.59 -1.55
N GLN A 249 -94.84 2.60 -0.77
CA GLN A 249 -95.50 1.30 -0.63
C GLN A 249 -96.26 1.08 0.69
N GLN A 250 -96.45 2.10 1.54
CA GLN A 250 -97.27 1.97 2.75
C GLN A 250 -98.80 1.88 2.51
N HIS A 251 -99.25 1.79 1.26
CA HIS A 251 -100.60 1.35 0.92
C HIS A 251 -100.56 0.20 -0.09
N HIS A 252 -100.37 -1.04 0.38
CA HIS A 252 -101.24 -2.21 0.07
C HIS A 252 -100.60 -3.55 0.54
N HIS A 253 -101.28 -4.14 1.52
CA HIS A 253 -101.57 -5.56 1.82
C HIS A 253 -100.47 -6.66 1.84
N PRO A 254 -100.51 -7.58 2.83
CA PRO A 254 -99.63 -8.75 2.91
C PRO A 254 -100.33 -10.03 2.42
N GLN A 255 -99.80 -10.71 1.41
CA GLN A 255 -100.02 -12.17 1.25
C GLN A 255 -99.18 -12.74 0.11
N SER A 256 -98.26 -13.67 0.42
CA SER A 256 -98.30 -15.06 -0.08
C SER A 256 -96.94 -15.76 -0.02
N GLN A 257 -97.04 -17.03 0.33
CA GLN A 257 -96.01 -18.06 0.44
C GLN A 257 -95.44 -18.47 -0.93
N THR A 258 -94.25 -19.08 -0.93
CA THR A 258 -93.88 -20.36 -1.62
C THR A 258 -92.34 -20.46 -1.67
N LEU A 259 -91.70 -21.32 -0.86
CA LEU A 259 -91.30 -22.70 -1.18
C LEU A 259 -90.75 -22.89 -2.60
N PHE A 260 -89.41 -22.98 -2.73
CA PHE A 260 -88.74 -24.02 -3.51
C PHE A 260 -87.32 -24.27 -2.96
N ALA A 261 -87.13 -25.48 -2.45
CA ALA A 261 -85.83 -26.13 -2.35
C ALA A 261 -85.51 -26.80 -3.69
N THR A 262 -84.23 -26.91 -4.06
CA THR A 262 -83.50 -28.16 -4.35
C THR A 262 -82.17 -27.89 -5.07
N ALA A 263 -81.09 -28.27 -4.39
CA ALA A 263 -79.99 -29.12 -4.85
C ALA A 263 -79.46 -29.08 -6.31
N SER A 264 -78.14 -28.92 -6.39
CA SER A 264 -77.18 -29.79 -7.10
C SER A 264 -76.60 -29.38 -8.47
N THR A 265 -75.28 -29.59 -8.50
CA THR A 265 -74.39 -29.96 -9.62
C THR A 265 -73.60 -28.86 -10.34
N SER A 266 -72.28 -29.09 -10.28
CA SER A 266 -71.37 -29.12 -11.42
C SER A 266 -70.68 -27.84 -11.88
N SER A 267 -69.35 -28.02 -11.99
CA SER A 267 -68.45 -27.46 -13.01
C SER A 267 -68.29 -25.95 -13.11
N LEU A 268 -67.11 -25.53 -12.63
CA LEU A 268 -66.24 -24.49 -13.18
C LEU A 268 -66.65 -23.95 -14.56
N PRO A 269 -66.55 -22.62 -14.74
CA PRO A 269 -65.79 -22.10 -15.86
C PRO A 269 -64.62 -21.26 -15.37
N LYS A 270 -63.46 -21.61 -15.90
CA LYS A 270 -62.19 -20.89 -15.87
C LYS A 270 -62.37 -19.50 -16.50
N VAL A 271 -62.61 -18.50 -15.66
CA VAL A 271 -62.67 -17.09 -16.07
C VAL A 271 -61.28 -16.68 -16.54
N HIS A 272 -61.14 -16.50 -17.84
CA HIS A 272 -60.01 -15.83 -18.44
C HIS A 272 -59.99 -14.38 -17.95
N CYS A 273 -59.00 -14.05 -17.12
CA CYS A 273 -58.61 -12.67 -16.91
C CYS A 273 -58.01 -12.20 -18.25
N ARG A 274 -58.83 -11.47 -19.00
CA ARG A 274 -58.49 -10.85 -20.27
C ARG A 274 -57.63 -9.62 -19.97
N ASP A 275 -56.39 -9.66 -20.43
CA ASP A 275 -55.53 -8.50 -20.57
C ASP A 275 -56.28 -7.36 -21.28
N SER A 276 -56.41 -6.22 -20.60
CA SER A 276 -56.67 -4.94 -21.25
C SER A 276 -55.37 -4.17 -21.33
N ALA A 277 -54.58 -4.53 -22.35
CA ALA A 277 -53.65 -3.62 -22.97
C ALA A 277 -54.48 -2.65 -23.84
N THR A 278 -54.48 -1.36 -23.49
CA THR A 278 -54.91 -0.29 -24.37
C THR A 278 -53.69 0.19 -25.15
N SER A 279 -53.70 -0.07 -26.45
CA SER A 279 -52.73 0.46 -27.43
C SER A 279 -52.80 1.99 -27.55
N LEU A 280 -51.65 2.61 -27.77
CA LEU A 280 -51.52 3.65 -28.79
C LEU A 280 -50.41 3.27 -29.77
N ALA A 281 -50.77 3.39 -31.04
CA ALA A 281 -50.10 2.88 -32.21
C ALA A 281 -49.09 3.87 -32.80
N LEU A 282 -48.03 3.35 -33.45
CA LEU A 282 -47.65 3.71 -34.82
C LEU A 282 -46.44 2.85 -35.25
N THR A 283 -46.69 1.82 -36.09
CA THR A 283 -46.17 1.65 -37.47
C THR A 283 -46.18 0.18 -37.90
N GLN A 284 -46.99 -0.09 -38.93
CA GLN A 284 -46.90 -1.07 -40.03
C GLN A 284 -46.76 -2.59 -39.77
N ARG A 285 -47.80 -3.28 -40.29
CA ARG A 285 -47.99 -4.69 -40.69
C ARG A 285 -46.88 -5.22 -41.64
N PRO A 286 -46.69 -6.56 -41.87
CA PRO A 286 -47.76 -7.50 -42.22
C PRO A 286 -47.81 -8.86 -41.51
N ASN A 287 -49.02 -9.42 -41.56
CA ASN A 287 -49.49 -10.71 -41.07
C ASN A 287 -48.65 -11.90 -41.56
N THR A 288 -48.32 -12.84 -40.67
CA THR A 288 -48.40 -14.31 -40.84
C THR A 288 -48.18 -14.98 -39.46
N ALA A 289 -48.82 -16.15 -39.22
CA ALA A 289 -48.59 -17.09 -38.10
C ALA A 289 -49.28 -16.82 -36.74
N GLY A 290 -50.59 -17.15 -36.64
CA GLY A 290 -51.38 -17.15 -35.40
C GLY A 290 -51.31 -18.44 -34.55
N VAL A 291 -50.40 -19.38 -34.83
CA VAL A 291 -50.30 -20.67 -34.08
C VAL A 291 -49.05 -20.77 -33.20
N ASN A 292 -48.09 -19.83 -33.32
CA ASN A 292 -46.79 -19.91 -32.62
C ASN A 292 -46.70 -19.11 -31.29
N ALA A 293 -47.73 -18.36 -30.91
CA ALA A 293 -47.67 -17.48 -29.74
C ALA A 293 -47.58 -18.25 -28.41
N LEU A 294 -48.21 -19.43 -28.30
CA LEU A 294 -48.13 -20.26 -27.10
C LEU A 294 -46.76 -20.93 -26.93
N ALA A 295 -46.11 -21.30 -28.04
CA ALA A 295 -44.77 -21.89 -28.05
C ALA A 295 -43.69 -20.85 -27.69
N LEU A 296 -43.81 -19.62 -28.21
CA LEU A 296 -42.91 -18.51 -27.88
C LEU A 296 -43.01 -18.08 -26.42
N ALA A 297 -44.20 -18.12 -25.81
CA ALA A 297 -44.37 -17.87 -24.38
C ALA A 297 -43.64 -18.94 -23.54
N SER A 298 -43.76 -20.22 -23.90
CA SER A 298 -43.04 -21.30 -23.20
C SER A 298 -41.52 -21.22 -23.35
N ASP A 299 -41.01 -20.76 -24.48
CA ASP A 299 -39.57 -20.53 -24.69
C ASP A 299 -39.05 -19.35 -23.87
N SER A 300 -39.85 -18.29 -23.72
CA SER A 300 -39.50 -17.17 -22.85
C SER A 300 -39.44 -17.59 -21.38
N ASP A 301 -40.40 -18.40 -20.92
CA ASP A 301 -40.42 -18.96 -19.57
C ASP A 301 -39.23 -19.89 -19.31
N ASN A 302 -38.85 -20.71 -20.30
CA ASN A 302 -37.67 -21.56 -20.19
C ASN A 302 -36.39 -20.72 -20.10
N ARG A 303 -36.27 -19.65 -20.89
CA ARG A 303 -35.15 -18.71 -20.81
C ARG A 303 -35.07 -18.03 -19.44
N TYR A 304 -36.19 -17.58 -18.88
CA TYR A 304 -36.21 -17.01 -17.52
C TYR A 304 -35.82 -18.03 -16.46
N LYS A 305 -36.29 -19.28 -16.55
CA LYS A 305 -35.88 -20.36 -15.64
C LYS A 305 -34.38 -20.63 -15.70
N GLU A 306 -33.77 -20.60 -16.88
CA GLU A 306 -32.32 -20.76 -17.04
C GLU A 306 -31.53 -19.58 -16.45
N ILE A 307 -32.00 -18.35 -16.67
CA ILE A 307 -31.40 -17.15 -16.09
C ILE A 307 -31.47 -17.22 -14.56
N ILE A 308 -32.63 -17.58 -14.00
CA ILE A 308 -32.82 -17.76 -12.55
C ILE A 308 -31.87 -18.86 -12.02
N LYS A 309 -31.73 -19.98 -12.73
CA LYS A 309 -30.82 -21.06 -12.36
C LYS A 309 -29.36 -20.60 -12.38
N ARG A 310 -28.96 -19.81 -13.37
CA ARG A 310 -27.61 -19.22 -13.47
C ARG A 310 -27.34 -18.22 -12.34
N LEU A 311 -28.28 -17.32 -12.07
CA LEU A 311 -28.18 -16.34 -11.00
C LEU A 311 -28.11 -17.02 -9.63
N LYS A 312 -28.91 -18.06 -9.39
CA LYS A 312 -28.83 -18.87 -8.16
C LYS A 312 -27.44 -19.52 -7.98
N ARG A 313 -26.85 -20.05 -9.05
CA ARG A 313 -25.48 -20.61 -9.00
C ARG A 313 -24.44 -19.53 -8.71
N LEU A 314 -24.54 -18.36 -9.34
CA LEU A 314 -23.62 -17.25 -9.08
C LEU A 314 -23.72 -16.77 -7.62
N LEU A 315 -24.94 -16.62 -7.11
CA LEU A 315 -25.18 -16.23 -5.72
C LEU A 315 -24.61 -17.26 -4.74
N GLU A 316 -24.73 -18.55 -5.04
CA GLU A 316 -24.15 -19.62 -4.24
C GLU A 316 -22.62 -19.62 -4.27
N VAL A 317 -22.01 -19.31 -5.42
CA VAL A 317 -20.55 -19.14 -5.54
C VAL A 317 -20.09 -17.92 -4.74
N GLU A 318 -20.78 -16.80 -4.82
CA GLU A 318 -20.49 -15.59 -4.02
C GLU A 318 -20.59 -15.86 -2.52
N ARG A 319 -21.64 -16.58 -2.07
CA ARG A 319 -21.78 -16.98 -0.67
C ARG A 319 -20.59 -17.82 -0.19
N ARG A 320 -20.15 -18.80 -0.99
CA ARG A 320 -18.95 -19.61 -0.68
C ARG A 320 -17.69 -18.78 -0.65
N ASN A 321 -17.50 -17.87 -1.62
CA ASN A 321 -16.35 -16.99 -1.67
C ASN A 321 -16.30 -16.08 -0.43
N LEU A 322 -17.44 -15.48 -0.06
CA LEU A 322 -17.56 -14.65 1.13
C LEU A 322 -17.28 -15.43 2.42
N GLN A 323 -17.74 -16.68 2.51
CA GLN A 323 -17.40 -17.57 3.62
C GLN A 323 -15.90 -17.91 3.68
N GLN A 324 -15.27 -18.16 2.53
CA GLN A 324 -13.82 -18.40 2.44
C GLN A 324 -13.03 -17.16 2.89
N VAL A 325 -13.39 -15.96 2.42
CA VAL A 325 -12.75 -14.70 2.83
C VAL A 325 -12.90 -14.47 4.33
N ARG A 326 -14.08 -14.67 4.90
CA ARG A 326 -14.30 -14.55 6.36
C ARG A 326 -13.44 -15.53 7.15
N THR A 327 -13.30 -16.76 6.66
CA THR A 327 -12.49 -17.80 7.31
C THR A 327 -11.00 -17.46 7.22
N ALA A 328 -10.52 -17.00 6.05
CA ALA A 328 -9.15 -16.56 5.85
C ALA A 328 -8.79 -15.35 6.73
N TYR A 329 -9.69 -14.36 6.82
CA TYR A 329 -9.51 -13.21 7.70
C TYR A 329 -9.42 -13.61 9.18
N LYS A 330 -10.29 -14.52 9.63
CA LYS A 330 -10.24 -15.04 11.01
C LYS A 330 -8.92 -15.75 11.30
N LEU A 331 -8.42 -16.55 10.35
CA LEU A 331 -7.14 -17.25 10.48
C LEU A 331 -5.96 -16.27 10.50
N GLU A 332 -5.98 -15.26 9.64
CA GLU A 332 -4.94 -14.23 9.63
C GLU A 332 -4.91 -13.43 10.94
N LEU A 333 -6.08 -13.09 11.48
CA LEU A 333 -6.18 -12.43 12.77
C LEU A 333 -5.61 -13.31 13.89
N GLN A 334 -5.91 -14.61 13.91
CA GLN A 334 -5.33 -15.56 14.86
C GLN A 334 -3.80 -15.63 14.71
N ASN A 335 -3.28 -15.76 13.50
CA ASN A 335 -1.83 -15.81 13.27
C ASN A 335 -1.12 -14.51 13.67
N HIS A 336 -1.75 -13.35 13.46
CA HIS A 336 -1.24 -12.07 13.95
C HIS A 336 -1.19 -12.04 15.48
N THR A 337 -2.22 -12.57 16.15
CA THR A 337 -2.22 -12.66 17.62
C THR A 337 -1.14 -13.59 18.15
N GLU A 338 -0.86 -14.70 17.47
CA GLU A 338 0.22 -15.64 17.86
C GLU A 338 1.60 -14.98 17.73
N LEU A 339 1.89 -14.31 16.60
CA LEU A 339 3.15 -13.63 16.37
C LEU A 339 3.35 -12.44 17.35
N GLU A 340 2.28 -11.68 17.61
CA GLU A 340 2.30 -10.59 18.59
C GLU A 340 2.55 -11.10 20.01
N MET A 341 1.93 -12.23 20.39
CA MET A 341 2.11 -12.86 21.69
C MET A 341 3.56 -13.32 21.88
N ILE A 342 4.15 -13.99 20.88
CA ILE A 342 5.56 -14.44 20.93
C ILE A 342 6.52 -13.25 21.07
N LEU A 343 6.29 -12.16 20.32
CA LEU A 343 7.08 -10.93 20.42
C LEU A 343 6.97 -10.29 21.81
N LYS A 344 5.75 -10.19 22.35
CA LYS A 344 5.52 -9.63 23.70
C LYS A 344 6.20 -10.46 24.78
N GLU A 345 6.12 -11.78 24.69
CA GLU A 345 6.79 -12.70 25.60
C GLU A 345 8.32 -12.50 25.57
N CYS A 346 8.94 -12.50 24.38
CA CYS A 346 10.38 -12.24 24.26
C CYS A 346 10.82 -10.89 24.83
N VAL A 347 10.04 -9.84 24.57
CA VAL A 347 10.31 -8.51 25.13
C VAL A 347 10.19 -8.52 26.65
N GLN A 348 9.20 -9.25 27.19
CA GLN A 348 8.98 -9.36 28.63
C GLN A 348 10.11 -10.16 29.31
N ASP A 349 10.58 -11.24 28.71
CA ASP A 349 11.68 -12.07 29.23
C ASP A 349 12.96 -11.25 29.39
N ILE A 350 13.31 -10.44 28.38
CA ILE A 350 14.50 -9.59 28.41
C ILE A 350 14.35 -8.48 29.45
N ARG A 351 13.15 -7.90 29.58
CA ARG A 351 12.87 -6.94 30.65
C ARG A 351 13.02 -7.58 32.03
N GLY A 352 12.56 -8.81 32.21
CA GLY A 352 12.74 -9.58 33.43
C GLY A 352 14.21 -9.82 33.76
N GLU A 353 15.01 -10.21 32.77
CA GLU A 353 16.46 -10.40 32.93
C GLU A 353 17.20 -9.10 33.26
N VAL A 354 16.87 -8.01 32.57
CA VAL A 354 17.47 -6.69 32.86
C VAL A 354 17.11 -6.23 34.27
N ALA A 355 15.86 -6.42 34.71
CA ALA A 355 15.44 -6.13 36.06
C ALA A 355 16.18 -6.99 37.09
N HIS A 356 16.40 -8.28 36.80
CA HIS A 356 17.14 -9.21 37.66
C HIS A 356 18.64 -8.87 37.75
N ILE A 357 19.28 -8.51 36.63
CA ILE A 357 20.67 -8.05 36.58
C ILE A 357 20.83 -6.74 37.36
N SER A 358 19.83 -5.87 37.30
CA SER A 358 19.83 -4.59 38.04
C SER A 358 19.60 -4.75 39.55
N GLN A 359 19.07 -5.89 40.00
CA GLN A 359 18.82 -6.20 41.41
C GLN A 359 19.96 -7.00 42.07
N LEU A 360 20.96 -7.46 41.31
CA LEU A 360 22.16 -8.08 41.87
C LEU A 360 23.03 -7.02 42.58
N PRO A 361 23.44 -7.22 43.85
CA PRO A 361 24.19 -6.21 44.59
C PRO A 361 25.59 -6.06 44.00
N LEU A 362 25.84 -4.92 43.36
CA LEU A 362 27.16 -4.56 42.86
C LEU A 362 28.08 -4.28 44.06
N VAL A 363 29.03 -5.19 44.32
CA VAL A 363 30.17 -4.94 45.20
C VAL A 363 31.08 -3.91 44.49
N MET A 364 31.26 -2.77 45.16
CA MET A 364 32.21 -1.64 44.99
C MET A 364 33.56 -1.94 44.28
N PRO A 365 34.26 -0.94 43.65
CA PRO A 365 34.58 0.36 44.28
C PRO A 365 34.58 1.65 43.42
N LEU A 366 34.51 2.76 44.18
CA LEU A 366 34.96 4.16 44.00
C LEU A 366 35.52 4.52 42.61
N HIS A 367 35.14 5.61 41.95
CA HIS A 367 35.45 7.01 42.28
C HIS A 367 34.53 7.99 41.51
N SER A 368 34.36 9.19 42.09
CA SER A 368 33.90 10.46 41.48
C SER A 368 32.52 10.96 41.90
N SER A 369 32.52 11.69 43.02
CA SER A 369 31.76 12.93 43.27
C SER A 369 31.71 13.80 42.00
N SER A 370 30.68 14.59 41.66
CA SER A 370 29.71 15.36 42.45
C SER A 370 28.76 16.10 41.48
N SER A 371 27.44 16.15 41.75
CA SER A 371 26.66 17.40 41.81
C SER A 371 25.13 17.16 41.97
N SER A 372 24.57 17.81 43.01
CA SER A 372 23.21 18.38 43.18
C SER A 372 21.97 17.52 42.82
N LEU A 373 21.21 16.96 43.77
CA LEU A 373 20.26 17.56 44.76
C LEU A 373 19.01 18.25 44.18
N LEU A 374 17.87 17.63 44.55
CA LEU A 374 16.49 18.12 44.72
C LEU A 374 15.57 18.18 43.49
N GLY A 375 14.75 17.13 43.35
CA GLY A 375 13.57 17.09 42.48
C GLY A 375 12.75 15.79 42.64
N SER A 376 11.68 15.87 43.43
CA SER A 376 10.59 14.90 43.67
C SER A 376 10.33 13.79 42.63
N PRO A 377 10.18 12.50 43.02
CA PRO A 377 9.80 11.43 42.10
C PRO A 377 8.33 11.02 42.30
N GLN A 378 7.39 11.81 41.79
CA GLN A 378 6.05 11.30 41.49
C GLN A 378 5.64 11.78 40.09
N HIS A 379 5.34 10.82 39.22
CA HIS A 379 4.64 10.94 37.92
C HIS A 379 5.39 11.16 36.59
N ALA A 380 6.72 10.97 36.49
CA ALA A 380 7.41 11.07 35.18
C ALA A 380 7.87 9.75 34.53
N ASN A 381 7.81 8.59 35.20
CA ASN A 381 8.51 7.39 34.71
C ASN A 381 7.69 6.42 33.83
N ARG A 382 6.58 6.84 33.22
CA ARG A 382 5.74 5.92 32.43
C ARG A 382 6.00 5.89 30.92
N GLN A 383 6.94 6.68 30.39
CA GLN A 383 7.20 6.72 28.93
C GLN A 383 8.67 6.52 28.53
N SER A 384 9.62 6.60 29.47
CA SER A 384 11.06 6.38 29.21
C SER A 384 11.49 4.92 29.22
N GLU A 385 10.72 4.01 29.84
CA GLU A 385 11.04 2.57 29.92
C GLU A 385 10.80 1.80 28.60
N SER A 386 10.31 2.46 27.55
CA SER A 386 9.96 1.79 26.28
C SER A 386 11.13 1.60 25.32
N ARG A 387 12.27 2.27 25.51
CA ARG A 387 13.39 2.17 24.55
C ARG A 387 14.41 1.16 25.04
N LEU A 388 14.32 -0.06 24.48
CA LEU A 388 15.35 -1.07 24.61
C LEU A 388 16.71 -0.49 24.19
N SER A 389 17.75 -0.70 25.01
CA SER A 389 19.12 -0.30 24.68
C SER A 389 19.60 -1.03 23.42
N SER A 390 20.68 -0.55 22.79
CA SER A 390 21.22 -1.23 21.60
C SER A 390 21.66 -2.66 21.89
N SER A 391 22.15 -2.92 23.10
CA SER A 391 22.57 -4.26 23.54
C SER A 391 21.37 -5.16 23.81
N GLU A 392 20.31 -4.64 24.44
CA GLU A 392 19.05 -5.38 24.64
C GLU A 392 18.38 -5.75 23.32
N ARG A 393 18.44 -4.87 22.31
CA ARG A 393 17.91 -5.15 20.97
C ARG A 393 18.65 -6.29 20.27
N LEU A 394 19.98 -6.39 20.42
CA LEU A 394 20.75 -7.50 19.86
C LEU A 394 20.39 -8.82 20.54
N ARG A 395 20.31 -8.83 21.89
CA ARG A 395 19.86 -10.01 22.64
C ARG A 395 18.42 -10.41 22.32
N LEU A 396 17.55 -9.43 22.05
CA LEU A 396 16.18 -9.69 21.59
C LEU A 396 16.18 -10.38 20.23
N ILE A 397 17.01 -9.94 19.31
CA ILE A 397 17.14 -10.58 18.01
C ILE A 397 17.67 -12.02 18.16
N GLU A 398 18.68 -12.24 19.01
CA GLU A 398 19.20 -13.59 19.32
C GLU A 398 18.09 -14.50 19.87
N LYS A 399 17.36 -14.06 20.91
CA LYS A 399 16.24 -14.82 21.49
C LYS A 399 15.08 -15.05 20.54
N LEU A 400 14.79 -14.09 19.66
CA LEU A 400 13.77 -14.25 18.63
C LEU A 400 14.20 -15.28 17.57
N LEU A 401 15.49 -15.33 17.24
CA LEU A 401 16.06 -16.35 16.35
C LEU A 401 16.15 -17.74 17.00
N GLU A 402 16.14 -17.83 18.33
CA GLU A 402 16.05 -19.12 19.03
C GLU A 402 14.64 -19.73 19.00
N LYS A 403 13.59 -18.91 18.84
CA LYS A 403 12.21 -19.39 18.78
C LYS A 403 11.88 -19.94 17.37
N GLU A 404 12.08 -21.24 17.18
CA GLU A 404 11.76 -21.97 15.93
C GLU A 404 10.33 -21.70 15.42
N GLN A 405 9.37 -21.53 16.33
CA GLN A 405 7.98 -21.19 16.01
C GLN A 405 7.84 -19.83 15.30
N LEU A 406 8.61 -18.82 15.72
CA LEU A 406 8.64 -17.52 15.08
C LEU A 406 9.27 -17.60 13.69
N LEU A 407 10.39 -18.33 13.57
CA LEU A 407 11.05 -18.60 12.30
C LEU A 407 10.12 -19.32 11.32
N SER A 408 9.36 -20.30 11.78
CA SER A 408 8.36 -21.01 10.96
C SER A 408 7.24 -20.08 10.49
N LEU A 409 6.67 -19.26 11.38
CA LEU A 409 5.65 -18.26 11.04
C LEU A 409 6.17 -17.21 10.05
N LEU A 410 7.39 -16.70 10.28
CA LEU A 410 8.04 -15.73 9.40
C LEU A 410 8.41 -16.34 8.05
N THR A 411 8.93 -17.56 8.02
CA THR A 411 9.29 -18.26 6.78
C THR A 411 8.05 -18.54 5.94
N THR A 412 6.95 -18.97 6.57
CA THR A 412 5.67 -19.20 5.89
C THR A 412 5.10 -17.90 5.28
N LYS A 413 5.38 -16.74 5.87
CA LYS A 413 4.95 -15.42 5.38
C LYS A 413 5.92 -14.79 4.38
N ALA A 414 7.22 -14.95 4.58
CA ALA A 414 8.27 -14.45 3.69
C ALA A 414 8.34 -15.25 2.39
N PHE A 415 8.03 -16.54 2.47
CA PHE A 415 7.94 -17.45 1.34
C PHE A 415 6.57 -18.14 1.37
N PRO A 416 5.48 -17.42 0.99
CA PRO A 416 4.19 -18.06 0.85
C PRO A 416 4.35 -19.18 -0.16
N VAL A 417 4.28 -20.44 0.33
CA VAL A 417 4.30 -21.60 -0.56
C VAL A 417 3.17 -21.35 -1.53
N ARG A 418 3.53 -21.11 -2.80
CA ARG A 418 2.54 -21.00 -3.87
C ARG A 418 1.97 -22.41 -4.00
N ASN A 419 0.99 -22.72 -3.16
CA ASN A 419 0.09 -23.87 -3.29
C ASN A 419 -0.85 -23.57 -4.47
N GLY A 420 -0.22 -23.25 -5.61
CA GLY A 420 -0.86 -23.04 -6.86
C GLY A 420 -1.29 -24.41 -7.32
N LYS A 421 -2.61 -24.57 -7.42
CA LYS A 421 -3.30 -25.41 -8.40
C LYS A 421 -2.90 -25.04 -9.86
N ARG A 422 -1.64 -24.68 -10.11
CA ARG A 422 -1.04 -24.49 -11.43
C ARG A 422 -0.46 -25.85 -11.80
N ARG A 423 -1.29 -26.57 -12.54
CA ARG A 423 -0.91 -27.62 -13.47
C ARG A 423 0.46 -27.30 -14.11
N GLY A 424 1.44 -28.16 -13.84
CA GLY A 424 2.63 -28.38 -14.67
C GLY A 424 3.73 -27.33 -14.62
N ASP A 425 4.71 -27.54 -13.75
CA ASP A 425 6.11 -27.57 -14.18
C ASP A 425 6.93 -28.39 -13.15
N PRO A 426 7.21 -29.68 -13.43
CA PRO A 426 7.90 -30.57 -12.50
C PRO A 426 9.40 -30.26 -12.34
N LEU A 427 9.93 -29.25 -13.04
CA LEU A 427 11.36 -28.92 -13.01
C LEU A 427 11.79 -28.08 -11.79
N LEU A 428 10.84 -27.52 -11.02
CA LEU A 428 11.17 -26.61 -9.92
C LEU A 428 11.00 -27.22 -8.51
N THR A 429 10.36 -28.38 -8.37
CA THR A 429 10.09 -28.99 -7.06
C THR A 429 11.06 -30.08 -6.64
N GLY A 430 12.00 -30.51 -7.49
CA GLY A 430 13.02 -31.50 -7.13
C GLY A 430 12.45 -32.85 -6.65
N GLU A 431 11.17 -33.10 -6.89
CA GLU A 431 10.50 -34.35 -6.59
C GLU A 431 10.79 -35.30 -7.76
N ALA A 432 11.46 -36.42 -7.50
CA ALA A 432 11.88 -37.36 -8.52
C ALA A 432 10.67 -37.79 -9.38
N VAL A 433 10.72 -37.44 -10.67
CA VAL A 433 9.72 -37.86 -11.65
C VAL A 433 9.67 -39.39 -11.64
N SER A 434 8.49 -39.95 -11.38
CA SER A 434 8.28 -41.40 -11.35
C SER A 434 8.70 -42.02 -12.70
N PRO A 435 9.36 -43.19 -12.72
CA PRO A 435 9.76 -43.87 -13.95
C PRO A 435 8.61 -44.02 -14.96
N ASP A 436 7.37 -44.18 -14.47
CA ASP A 436 6.17 -44.30 -15.30
C ASP A 436 5.81 -43.01 -16.04
N GLU A 437 6.08 -41.84 -15.45
CA GLU A 437 5.83 -40.54 -16.12
C GLU A 437 6.88 -40.25 -17.19
N VAL A 438 8.13 -40.66 -16.95
CA VAL A 438 9.20 -40.58 -17.97
C VAL A 438 8.88 -41.50 -19.15
N ALA A 439 8.42 -42.73 -18.89
CA ALA A 439 8.01 -43.66 -19.94
C ALA A 439 6.85 -43.13 -20.78
N LYS A 440 5.91 -42.41 -20.16
CA LYS A 440 4.76 -41.79 -20.84
C LYS A 440 5.17 -40.60 -21.71
N LEU A 441 6.09 -39.75 -21.23
CA LEU A 441 6.63 -38.64 -22.02
C LEU A 441 7.44 -39.13 -23.23
N LEU A 442 8.20 -40.22 -23.09
CA LEU A 442 8.97 -40.81 -24.20
C LEU A 442 8.07 -41.46 -25.26
N SER A 443 6.94 -42.06 -24.86
CA SER A 443 5.97 -42.63 -25.79
C SER A 443 5.19 -41.55 -26.55
N ASP A 444 4.84 -40.44 -25.90
CA ASP A 444 4.21 -39.29 -26.57
C ASP A 444 5.16 -38.66 -27.61
N VAL A 445 6.46 -38.54 -27.33
CA VAL A 445 7.45 -38.02 -28.29
C VAL A 445 7.63 -38.95 -29.50
N SER A 446 7.59 -40.28 -29.29
CA SER A 446 7.67 -41.27 -30.37
C SER A 446 6.46 -41.24 -31.30
N SER A 447 5.29 -40.78 -30.83
CA SER A 447 4.09 -40.65 -31.67
C SER A 447 4.14 -39.45 -32.63
N PHE A 448 4.92 -38.43 -32.29
CA PHE A 448 5.10 -37.24 -33.13
C PHE A 448 6.12 -37.44 -34.27
N SER A 449 7.07 -38.38 -34.14
CA SER A 449 8.02 -38.69 -35.21
C SER A 449 7.40 -39.48 -36.36
N ASP A 450 6.42 -40.34 -36.08
CA ASP A 450 5.81 -41.24 -37.09
C ASP A 450 4.80 -40.51 -38.01
N SER A 451 4.33 -39.34 -37.59
CA SER A 451 3.38 -38.51 -38.36
C SER A 451 4.05 -37.63 -39.42
N ARG A 452 5.39 -37.57 -39.46
CA ARG A 452 6.15 -36.68 -40.36
C ARG A 452 6.70 -37.35 -41.61
N GLU A 453 6.61 -38.68 -41.70
CA GLU A 453 7.09 -39.48 -42.85
C GLU A 453 5.99 -39.86 -43.86
N ARG A 454 4.75 -39.40 -43.65
CA ARG A 454 3.65 -39.56 -44.60
C ARG A 454 3.06 -38.22 -45.01
N GLN A 455 3.86 -37.40 -45.70
CA GLN A 455 3.36 -36.33 -46.57
C GLN A 455 4.26 -36.14 -47.78
#